data_AF-A0AAV9AWN6-F1
#
_entry.id   AF-A0AAV9AWN6-F1
#
_cell.length_a   1.000
_cell.length_b   1.000
_cell.length_c   1.000
_cell.angle_alpha   90.00
_cell.angle_beta   90.00
_cell.angle_gamma   90.00
#
_symmetry.space_group_name_H-M   'P 1'
#
loop_
_entity.id
_entity.type
_entity.pdbx_description
1 polymer ?
#
loop_
_entity_poly.entity_id
_entity_poly.type
_entity_poly.pdbx_seq_one_letter_code
_entity_poly.pdbx_strand_id
1 'polypeptide(L)'
;MVSSMMGFAQSQLLLRNTHQNLIFERDGVASNFNLFMPQRPILRGVSMCMNGSVGYPERSSPNEVKEEIQRCYELIHRLGRGVLYLGSSRMKTDSQHYLQTLELSREIASLLDCTTWTGSGPGLMDAAIKGAMEAQKPVGGFKISKEAGQWTSSNFHPYLPPETYFTCRFFSARKHGLVDAVTRTSPSERTAIVTLPGGVGTLDEVFEILTLIQLRRIGSKHPIPFLLMNYDSFYSKLLAFLEDCEKCGTVFDGEVASLWKVCSGNFEALEYLAEFYNIPERKRDYRIHAKSGL
;
A
#
# COMPACT_ATOMS: atom_id res chain seq x y z
N MET A 1 30.21 -46.82 -32.42
CA MET A 1 30.57 -46.49 -33.82
C MET A 1 29.56 -45.46 -34.32
N VAL A 2 29.83 -44.19 -34.63
CA VAL A 2 31.05 -43.36 -34.74
C VAL A 2 30.59 -41.88 -34.57
N SER A 3 31.35 -41.13 -33.78
CA SER A 3 31.79 -39.70 -33.88
C SER A 3 30.91 -38.66 -34.61
N SER A 4 30.40 -37.62 -33.94
CA SER A 4 30.97 -36.28 -33.63
C SER A 4 30.70 -35.19 -34.68
N MET A 5 30.26 -34.01 -34.24
CA MET A 5 30.96 -32.73 -34.45
C MET A 5 30.40 -31.67 -33.48
N MET A 6 31.34 -30.98 -32.83
CA MET A 6 31.17 -29.84 -31.94
C MET A 6 30.80 -28.55 -32.69
N GLY A 7 30.14 -27.62 -31.99
CA GLY A 7 30.01 -26.23 -32.41
C GLY A 7 29.60 -25.34 -31.23
N PHE A 8 30.59 -24.88 -30.46
CA PHE A 8 30.44 -23.80 -29.47
C PHE A 8 30.40 -22.45 -30.19
N ALA A 9 29.46 -21.58 -29.82
CA ALA A 9 29.56 -20.15 -30.07
C ALA A 9 29.19 -19.40 -28.78
N GLN A 10 30.22 -18.97 -28.05
CA GLN A 10 30.12 -17.93 -27.04
C GLN A 10 29.99 -16.58 -27.75
N SER A 11 28.97 -15.80 -27.40
CA SER A 11 28.95 -14.37 -27.69
C SER A 11 28.90 -13.60 -26.37
N GLN A 12 30.08 -13.26 -25.84
CA GLN A 12 30.24 -12.09 -24.98
C GLN A 12 30.07 -10.86 -25.87
N LEU A 13 29.18 -9.94 -25.50
CA LEU A 13 29.24 -8.58 -26.05
C LEU A 13 29.24 -7.57 -24.91
N LEU A 14 30.34 -6.82 -24.92
CA LEU A 14 30.72 -5.77 -24.00
C LEU A 14 29.63 -4.69 -23.81
N LEU A 15 29.45 -4.30 -22.55
CA LEU A 15 28.99 -2.97 -22.15
C LEU A 15 29.92 -1.91 -22.76
N ARG A 16 29.37 -1.05 -23.62
CA ARG A 16 29.96 0.26 -23.95
C ARG A 16 28.97 1.35 -23.57
N ASN A 17 29.28 2.06 -22.48
CA ASN A 17 28.73 3.37 -22.17
C ASN A 17 29.30 4.37 -23.18
N THR A 18 28.44 5.02 -23.96
CA THR A 18 28.79 6.22 -24.73
C THR A 18 27.86 7.35 -24.32
N HIS A 19 28.34 8.20 -23.41
CA HIS A 19 27.84 9.57 -23.25
C HIS A 19 28.29 10.37 -24.46
N GLN A 20 27.37 10.70 -25.37
CA GLN A 20 27.60 11.71 -26.40
C GLN A 20 27.05 13.05 -25.90
N ASN A 21 27.97 13.96 -25.57
CA ASN A 21 27.68 15.39 -25.43
C ASN A 21 27.54 15.98 -26.83
N LEU A 22 26.35 16.48 -27.16
CA LEU A 22 26.12 17.30 -28.35
C LEU A 22 26.55 18.75 -28.03
N ILE A 23 27.65 19.18 -28.62
CA ILE A 23 28.11 20.57 -28.63
C ILE A 23 27.58 21.22 -29.91
N PHE A 24 26.80 22.29 -29.77
CA PHE A 24 26.42 23.17 -30.88
C PHE A 24 27.44 24.31 -30.96
N GLU A 25 28.23 24.33 -32.04
CA GLU A 25 29.04 25.50 -32.43
C GLU A 25 28.17 26.53 -33.16
N ARG A 26 28.40 27.81 -32.87
CA ARG A 26 28.08 28.93 -33.77
C ARG A 26 29.24 29.92 -33.78
N ASP A 27 29.73 30.16 -34.98
CA ASP A 27 30.76 31.12 -35.36
C ASP A 27 30.42 32.58 -34.95
N GLY A 28 31.47 33.38 -34.71
CA GLY A 28 31.35 34.84 -34.82
C GLY A 28 32.38 35.71 -34.10
N VAL A 29 33.54 35.93 -34.75
CA VAL A 29 34.37 37.16 -34.79
C VAL A 29 35.10 37.64 -33.52
N ALA A 30 36.42 37.81 -33.71
CA ALA A 30 37.40 38.31 -32.74
C ALA A 30 37.53 39.84 -32.70
N SER A 31 37.86 40.38 -31.53
CA SER A 31 38.63 41.62 -31.39
C SER A 31 39.41 41.62 -30.06
N ASN A 32 40.74 41.74 -30.16
CA ASN A 32 41.68 41.80 -29.04
C ASN A 32 41.68 43.19 -28.38
N PHE A 33 41.52 43.26 -27.06
CA PHE A 33 42.02 44.37 -26.23
C PHE A 33 42.53 43.82 -24.90
N ASN A 34 43.84 43.94 -24.67
CA ASN A 34 44.49 43.66 -23.39
C ASN A 34 44.32 44.88 -22.47
N LEU A 35 43.77 44.68 -21.26
CA LEU A 35 44.01 45.57 -20.13
C LEU A 35 43.97 44.78 -18.81
N PHE A 36 45.00 45.00 -18.00
CA PHE A 36 45.28 44.35 -16.72
C PHE A 36 44.23 44.66 -15.61
N MET A 37 43.97 43.64 -14.78
CA MET A 37 43.09 43.53 -13.58
C MET A 37 43.46 44.49 -12.41
N PRO A 38 42.55 44.84 -11.45
CA PRO A 38 42.09 43.87 -10.43
C PRO A 38 40.61 43.92 -9.95
N GLN A 39 40.02 42.71 -9.88
CA GLN A 39 39.08 42.10 -8.93
C GLN A 39 38.15 42.97 -8.05
N ARG A 40 36.82 42.81 -8.25
CA ARG A 40 35.80 42.57 -7.19
C ARG A 40 34.65 41.73 -7.78
N PRO A 41 34.22 40.61 -7.17
CA PRO A 41 33.16 39.77 -7.74
C PRO A 41 31.77 40.36 -7.43
N ILE A 42 31.00 40.63 -8.48
CA ILE A 42 29.57 40.90 -8.41
C ILE A 42 28.85 39.55 -8.49
N LEU A 43 28.20 39.14 -7.40
CA LEU A 43 27.33 37.97 -7.34
C LEU A 43 26.12 38.18 -8.26
N ARG A 44 26.12 37.58 -9.45
CA ARG A 44 24.90 37.29 -10.21
C ARG A 44 24.54 35.83 -9.98
N GLY A 45 23.51 35.61 -9.16
CA GLY A 45 22.93 34.29 -8.94
C GLY A 45 22.34 33.75 -10.24
N VAL A 46 23.00 32.74 -10.82
CA VAL A 46 22.41 31.87 -11.81
C VAL A 46 21.62 30.83 -11.04
N SER A 47 20.29 30.91 -11.11
CA SER A 47 19.40 29.85 -10.65
C SER A 47 19.60 28.63 -11.55
N MET A 48 20.47 27.71 -11.14
CA MET A 48 20.48 26.36 -11.70
C MET A 48 19.24 25.65 -11.17
N CYS A 49 18.23 25.50 -12.02
CA CYS A 49 17.19 24.50 -11.84
C CYS A 49 17.86 23.12 -11.82
N MET A 50 18.18 22.65 -10.62
CA MET A 50 18.53 21.24 -10.44
C MET A 50 17.27 20.44 -10.75
N ASN A 51 17.30 19.74 -11.88
CA ASN A 51 16.50 18.54 -12.09
C ASN A 51 16.93 17.52 -11.02
N GLY A 52 16.31 17.60 -9.85
CA GLY A 52 16.48 16.62 -8.80
C GLY A 52 15.85 15.31 -9.28
N SER A 53 16.68 14.39 -9.75
CA SER A 53 16.34 12.97 -9.62
C SER A 53 15.98 12.75 -8.15
N VAL A 54 14.71 12.44 -7.86
CA VAL A 54 14.26 12.12 -6.51
C VAL A 54 14.97 10.83 -6.11
N GLY A 55 16.16 10.99 -5.54
CA GLY A 55 16.95 9.91 -5.00
C GLY A 55 16.15 9.25 -3.90
N TYR A 56 16.12 7.93 -3.90
CA TYR A 56 15.65 7.20 -2.73
C TYR A 56 16.47 7.69 -1.54
N PRO A 57 15.86 8.12 -0.42
CA PRO A 57 16.65 8.43 0.76
C PRO A 57 17.32 7.12 1.19
N GLU A 58 18.64 7.04 0.99
CA GLU A 58 19.43 5.93 1.52
C GLU A 58 19.22 5.86 3.02
N ARG A 59 19.16 4.63 3.57
CA ARG A 59 19.13 4.44 5.01
C ARG A 59 20.49 4.86 5.58
N SER A 60 20.57 6.10 6.02
CA SER A 60 21.76 6.69 6.64
C SER A 60 21.99 6.18 8.06
N SER A 61 20.91 5.87 8.80
CA SER A 61 20.96 5.49 10.21
C SER A 61 19.73 4.68 10.65
N PRO A 62 19.88 3.69 11.55
CA PRO A 62 18.75 2.99 12.15
C PRO A 62 17.82 3.92 12.97
N ASN A 63 18.34 5.05 13.48
CA ASN A 63 17.54 6.00 14.24
C ASN A 63 16.43 6.63 13.40
N GLU A 64 16.67 6.89 12.12
CA GLU A 64 15.64 7.47 11.25
C GLU A 64 14.44 6.54 11.07
N VAL A 65 14.69 5.23 10.98
CA VAL A 65 13.62 4.21 10.87
C VAL A 65 12.86 4.11 12.18
N LYS A 66 13.58 4.12 13.31
CA LYS A 66 12.99 4.14 14.65
C LYS A 66 12.06 5.33 14.84
N GLU A 67 12.49 6.53 14.43
CA GLU A 67 11.67 7.75 14.50
C GLU A 67 10.41 7.66 13.65
N GLU A 68 10.48 7.10 12.44
CA GLU A 68 9.28 6.91 11.60
C GLU A 68 8.32 5.88 12.22
N ILE A 69 8.82 4.78 12.78
CA ILE A 69 8.00 3.81 13.51
C ILE A 69 7.33 4.48 14.72
N GLN A 70 8.07 5.29 15.48
CA GLN A 70 7.51 6.02 16.61
C GLN A 70 6.36 6.95 16.19
N ARG A 71 6.52 7.70 15.09
CA ARG A 71 5.43 8.54 14.55
C ARG A 71 4.21 7.73 14.11
N CYS A 72 4.42 6.52 13.60
CA CYS A 72 3.31 5.61 13.30
C CYS A 72 2.53 5.24 14.56
N TYR A 73 3.22 4.85 15.64
CA TYR A 73 2.59 4.56 16.94
C TYR A 73 1.84 5.77 17.51
N GLU A 74 2.42 6.97 17.44
CA GLU A 74 1.79 8.21 17.92
C GLU A 74 0.49 8.51 17.16
N LEU A 75 0.48 8.32 15.83
CA LEU A 75 -0.71 8.48 15.00
C LEU A 75 -1.79 7.46 15.36
N ILE A 76 -1.42 6.19 15.53
CA ILE A 76 -2.35 5.10 15.89
C ILE A 76 -2.93 5.31 17.29
N HIS A 77 -2.11 5.74 18.25
CA HIS A 77 -2.61 6.04 19.59
C HIS A 77 -3.62 7.19 19.57
N ARG A 78 -3.40 8.22 18.75
CA ARG A 78 -4.32 9.35 18.63
C ARG A 78 -5.63 8.97 17.95
N LEU A 79 -5.58 8.24 16.84
CA LEU A 79 -6.76 7.91 16.04
C LEU A 79 -7.45 6.63 16.50
N GLY A 80 -6.79 5.78 17.28
CA GLY A 80 -7.28 4.46 17.65
C GLY A 80 -7.07 3.42 16.54
N ARG A 81 -6.97 2.16 16.97
CA ARG A 81 -6.92 1.00 16.07
C ARG A 81 -8.28 0.77 15.43
N GLY A 82 -8.30 0.09 14.29
CA GLY A 82 -9.54 -0.11 13.55
C GLY A 82 -9.43 -1.06 12.38
N VAL A 83 -10.13 -0.75 11.29
CA VAL A 83 -10.18 -1.61 10.11
C VAL A 83 -9.17 -1.18 9.07
N LEU A 84 -8.27 -2.08 8.70
CA LEU A 84 -7.27 -1.88 7.67
C LEU A 84 -7.78 -2.40 6.32
N TYR A 85 -7.83 -1.53 5.32
CA TYR A 85 -8.14 -1.90 3.93
C TYR A 85 -6.88 -1.97 3.08
N LEU A 86 -6.68 -3.12 2.44
CA LEU A 86 -5.59 -3.39 1.51
C LEU A 86 -6.20 -3.57 0.12
N GLY A 87 -5.71 -2.86 -0.89
CA GLY A 87 -6.31 -2.93 -2.22
C GLY A 87 -5.54 -2.20 -3.30
N SER A 88 -5.98 -2.37 -4.54
CA SER A 88 -5.33 -1.78 -5.71
C SER A 88 -5.34 -0.25 -5.68
N SER A 89 -4.18 0.36 -5.91
CA SER A 89 -4.02 1.79 -6.17
C SER A 89 -4.37 2.21 -7.60
N ARG A 90 -4.71 1.25 -8.48
CA ARG A 90 -4.89 1.50 -9.92
C ARG A 90 -6.34 1.44 -10.38
N MET A 91 -7.26 1.00 -9.53
CA MET A 91 -8.67 0.91 -9.92
C MET A 91 -9.29 2.29 -10.06
N LYS A 92 -10.10 2.46 -11.10
CA LYS A 92 -10.78 3.73 -11.40
C LYS A 92 -12.04 3.88 -10.54
N THR A 93 -12.44 5.13 -10.32
CA THR A 93 -13.58 5.51 -9.48
C THR A 93 -14.94 5.03 -10.01
N ASP A 94 -15.03 4.76 -11.30
CA ASP A 94 -16.21 4.23 -11.98
C ASP A 94 -16.27 2.68 -12.00
N SER A 95 -15.22 2.01 -11.51
CA SER A 95 -15.21 0.55 -11.46
C SER A 95 -16.15 0.01 -10.39
N GLN A 96 -16.76 -1.16 -10.66
CA GLN A 96 -17.66 -1.82 -9.71
C GLN A 96 -16.96 -2.11 -8.36
N HIS A 97 -15.70 -2.57 -8.39
CA HIS A 97 -14.94 -2.83 -7.16
C HIS A 97 -14.70 -1.57 -6.34
N TYR A 98 -14.54 -0.40 -6.97
CA TYR A 98 -14.43 0.87 -6.26
C TYR A 98 -15.74 1.20 -5.53
N LEU A 99 -16.89 1.11 -6.21
CA LEU A 99 -18.20 1.39 -5.61
C LEU A 99 -18.52 0.40 -4.48
N GLN A 100 -18.26 -0.89 -4.69
CA GLN A 100 -18.41 -1.92 -3.66
C GLN A 100 -17.51 -1.66 -2.45
N THR A 101 -16.28 -1.19 -2.66
CA THR A 101 -15.36 -0.84 -1.57
C THR A 101 -15.84 0.36 -0.78
N LEU A 102 -16.30 1.42 -1.46
CA LEU A 102 -16.83 2.62 -0.81
C LEU A 102 -18.01 2.27 0.09
N GLU A 103 -18.96 1.50 -0.45
CA GLU A 103 -20.11 1.00 0.32
C GLU A 103 -19.65 0.13 1.50
N LEU A 104 -18.81 -0.88 1.27
CA LEU A 104 -18.33 -1.78 2.32
C LEU A 104 -17.67 -0.98 3.45
N SER A 105 -16.83 -0.01 3.11
CA SER A 105 -16.13 0.79 4.12
C SER A 105 -17.05 1.69 4.91
N ARG A 106 -18.08 2.27 4.29
CA ARG A 106 -19.11 3.03 4.99
C ARG A 106 -19.84 2.16 6.00
N GLU A 107 -20.32 1.00 5.57
CA GLU A 107 -21.10 0.09 6.41
C GLU A 107 -20.24 -0.48 7.56
N ILE A 108 -19.00 -0.89 7.31
CA ILE A 108 -18.09 -1.38 8.36
C ILE A 108 -17.75 -0.28 9.37
N ALA A 109 -17.48 0.95 8.90
CA ALA A 109 -17.16 2.06 9.78
C ALA A 109 -18.35 2.41 10.71
N SER A 110 -19.57 2.40 10.18
CA SER A 110 -20.80 2.56 10.98
C SER A 110 -21.04 1.40 11.94
N LEU A 111 -20.82 0.16 11.49
CA LEU A 111 -21.06 -1.06 12.26
C LEU A 111 -20.10 -1.21 13.45
N LEU A 112 -18.81 -0.92 13.24
CA LEU A 112 -17.76 -1.16 14.22
C LEU A 112 -17.37 0.08 15.03
N ASP A 113 -17.77 1.28 14.59
CA ASP A 113 -17.46 2.55 15.25
C ASP A 113 -15.96 2.70 15.56
N CYS A 114 -15.12 2.53 14.52
CA CYS A 114 -13.67 2.56 14.64
C CYS A 114 -13.02 3.26 13.44
N THR A 115 -11.70 3.47 13.54
CA THR A 115 -10.92 4.15 12.52
C THR A 115 -10.72 3.28 11.29
N THR A 116 -10.91 3.88 10.10
CA THR A 116 -10.59 3.22 8.84
C THR A 116 -9.15 3.55 8.44
N TRP A 117 -8.30 2.53 8.35
CA TRP A 117 -6.89 2.62 8.01
C TRP A 117 -6.63 2.16 6.59
N THR A 118 -5.78 2.88 5.86
CA THR A 118 -5.34 2.51 4.50
C THR A 118 -3.87 2.90 4.26
N GLY A 119 -3.34 2.53 3.09
CA GLY A 119 -2.08 3.09 2.59
C GLY A 119 -2.17 4.56 2.10
N SER A 120 -3.35 5.19 2.20
CA SER A 120 -3.62 6.58 1.80
C SER A 120 -3.24 6.90 0.35
N GLY A 121 -3.42 5.92 -0.53
CA GLY A 121 -3.23 6.04 -1.97
C GLY A 121 -4.54 6.16 -2.75
N PRO A 122 -4.47 6.30 -4.08
CA PRO A 122 -5.63 6.30 -4.96
C PRO A 122 -6.31 4.91 -5.03
N GLY A 123 -7.33 4.78 -5.88
CA GLY A 123 -8.00 3.52 -6.15
C GLY A 123 -8.84 3.02 -4.97
N LEU A 124 -8.70 1.75 -4.62
CA LEU A 124 -9.55 1.15 -3.59
C LEU A 124 -9.26 1.67 -2.17
N MET A 125 -8.05 2.17 -1.93
CA MET A 125 -7.74 2.87 -0.68
C MET A 125 -8.53 4.18 -0.56
N ASP A 126 -8.61 4.95 -1.64
CA ASP A 126 -9.41 6.19 -1.73
C ASP A 126 -10.90 5.92 -1.58
N ALA A 127 -11.39 4.81 -2.16
CA ALA A 127 -12.77 4.36 -1.96
C ALA A 127 -13.09 4.08 -0.49
N ALA A 128 -12.20 3.38 0.22
CA ALA A 128 -12.38 3.08 1.64
C ALA A 128 -12.36 4.36 2.50
N ILE A 129 -11.41 5.26 2.25
CA ILE A 129 -11.37 6.57 2.92
C ILE A 129 -12.70 7.31 2.75
N LYS A 130 -13.20 7.42 1.52
CA LYS A 130 -14.46 8.13 1.23
C LYS A 130 -15.66 7.46 1.90
N GLY A 131 -15.74 6.14 1.87
CA GLY A 131 -16.81 5.40 2.55
C GLY A 131 -16.85 5.68 4.05
N ALA A 132 -15.70 5.65 4.72
CA ALA A 132 -15.61 5.97 6.15
C ALA A 132 -15.95 7.45 6.45
N MET A 133 -15.54 8.38 5.57
CA MET A 133 -15.91 9.79 5.69
C MET A 133 -17.41 10.03 5.49
N GLU A 134 -18.07 9.31 4.57
CA GLU A 134 -19.54 9.33 4.42
C GLU A 134 -20.25 8.86 5.70
N ALA A 135 -19.68 7.88 6.40
CA ALA A 135 -20.15 7.42 7.71
C ALA A 135 -19.80 8.36 8.87
N GLN A 136 -19.12 9.49 8.60
CA GLN A 136 -18.61 10.44 9.58
C GLN A 136 -17.72 9.79 10.64
N LYS A 137 -16.89 8.82 10.21
CA LYS A 137 -15.94 8.09 11.06
C LYS A 137 -14.50 8.51 10.79
N PRO A 138 -13.60 8.36 11.78
CA PRO A 138 -12.20 8.70 11.63
C PRO A 138 -11.52 7.86 10.53
N VAL A 139 -10.60 8.51 9.83
CA VAL A 139 -9.74 7.89 8.81
C VAL A 139 -8.29 8.09 9.18
N GLY A 140 -7.48 7.06 8.96
CA GLY A 140 -6.06 7.01 9.22
C GLY A 140 -5.30 6.47 8.02
N GLY A 141 -4.02 6.81 7.88
CA GLY A 141 -3.21 6.04 6.94
C GLY A 141 -1.73 6.38 6.84
N PHE A 142 -1.04 5.51 6.10
CA PHE A 142 0.41 5.55 5.95
C PHE A 142 0.78 5.63 4.47
N LYS A 143 1.05 6.86 4.00
CA LYS A 143 1.49 7.11 2.62
C LYS A 143 2.94 6.69 2.45
N ILE A 144 3.32 6.48 1.19
CA ILE A 144 4.72 6.37 0.76
C ILE A 144 4.92 7.22 -0.49
N SER A 145 6.08 7.87 -0.62
CA SER A 145 6.35 8.84 -1.69
C SER A 145 6.35 8.24 -3.11
N LYS A 146 6.45 6.92 -3.23
CA LYS A 146 6.37 6.20 -4.51
C LYS A 146 5.33 5.10 -4.43
N GLU A 147 4.21 5.31 -5.10
CA GLU A 147 3.09 4.38 -5.11
C GLU A 147 2.75 4.00 -6.55
N ALA A 148 2.52 2.71 -6.80
CA ALA A 148 2.27 2.17 -8.14
C ALA A 148 3.34 2.45 -9.22
N GLY A 149 4.55 2.86 -8.82
CA GLY A 149 5.62 3.26 -9.75
C GLY A 149 5.61 4.74 -10.13
N GLN A 150 4.62 5.51 -9.66
CA GLN A 150 4.55 6.95 -9.82
C GLN A 150 5.04 7.65 -8.55
N TRP A 151 5.80 8.72 -8.72
CA TRP A 151 6.13 9.62 -7.62
C TRP A 151 4.90 10.45 -7.30
N THR A 152 4.48 10.46 -6.05
CA THR A 152 3.51 11.45 -5.60
C THR A 152 4.22 12.79 -5.58
N SER A 153 3.77 13.74 -6.40
CA SER A 153 4.39 15.07 -6.53
C SER A 153 4.32 15.90 -5.25
N SER A 154 3.55 15.47 -4.25
CA SER A 154 3.51 16.07 -2.91
C SER A 154 3.60 14.99 -1.82
N ASN A 155 4.20 15.36 -0.68
CA ASN A 155 4.13 14.59 0.56
C ASN A 155 2.74 14.70 1.23
N PHE A 156 1.77 15.35 0.57
CA PHE A 156 0.46 15.68 1.11
C PHE A 156 -0.64 14.84 0.45
N HIS A 157 -1.66 14.49 1.22
CA HIS A 157 -2.86 13.89 0.65
C HIS A 157 -3.72 14.98 -0.02
N PRO A 158 -4.41 14.72 -1.15
CA PRO A 158 -5.16 15.74 -1.87
C PRO A 158 -6.28 16.43 -1.07
N TYR A 159 -6.87 15.73 -0.09
CA TYR A 159 -8.02 16.22 0.67
C TYR A 159 -8.05 15.78 2.14
N LEU A 160 -7.11 14.94 2.59
CA LEU A 160 -7.10 14.50 3.99
C LEU A 160 -6.34 15.53 4.84
N PRO A 161 -6.82 15.83 6.05
CA PRO A 161 -6.08 16.69 6.98
C PRO A 161 -4.72 16.06 7.34
N PRO A 162 -3.61 16.84 7.41
CA PRO A 162 -2.26 16.31 7.68
C PRO A 162 -2.12 15.52 8.98
N GLU A 163 -3.00 15.73 9.96
CA GLU A 163 -3.03 15.02 11.23
C GLU A 163 -3.66 13.61 11.14
N THR A 164 -4.22 13.24 10.00
CA THR A 164 -4.88 11.93 9.79
C THR A 164 -3.97 10.89 9.15
N TYR A 165 -2.83 11.29 8.57
CA TYR A 165 -1.92 10.35 7.92
C TYR A 165 -0.45 10.70 8.17
N PHE A 166 0.42 9.73 7.94
CA PHE A 166 1.85 9.93 7.97
C PHE A 166 2.48 9.47 6.65
N THR A 167 3.31 10.31 6.03
CA THR A 167 4.06 9.95 4.81
C THR A 167 5.40 9.35 5.21
N CYS A 168 5.49 8.02 5.12
CA CYS A 168 6.69 7.26 5.43
C CYS A 168 7.72 7.40 4.31
N ARG A 169 8.99 7.61 4.65
CA ARG A 169 10.09 7.47 3.69
C ARG A 169 10.51 6.01 3.58
N PHE A 170 10.47 5.27 4.69
CA PHE A 170 10.87 3.87 4.73
C PHE A 170 9.67 2.93 4.64
N PHE A 171 9.69 2.04 3.65
CA PHE A 171 8.66 1.02 3.50
C PHE A 171 8.51 0.13 4.74
N SER A 172 9.61 -0.13 5.47
CA SER A 172 9.55 -0.88 6.72
C SER A 172 8.73 -0.19 7.81
N ALA A 173 8.80 1.15 7.92
CA ALA A 173 8.01 1.89 8.89
C ALA A 173 6.52 1.89 8.52
N ARG A 174 6.21 2.05 7.22
CA ARG A 174 4.84 1.91 6.68
C ARG A 174 4.25 0.55 7.04
N LYS A 175 4.97 -0.55 6.77
CA LYS A 175 4.51 -1.91 7.10
C LYS A 175 4.20 -2.06 8.58
N HIS A 176 5.09 -1.59 9.45
CA HIS A 176 4.86 -1.59 10.91
C HIS A 176 3.60 -0.80 11.28
N GLY A 177 3.41 0.40 10.72
CA GLY A 177 2.23 1.22 10.97
C GLY A 177 0.93 0.52 10.56
N LEU A 178 0.88 -0.08 9.37
CA LEU A 178 -0.31 -0.81 8.89
C LEU A 178 -0.63 -2.00 9.80
N VAL A 179 0.37 -2.81 10.16
CA VAL A 179 0.19 -3.95 11.08
C VAL A 179 -0.25 -3.49 12.47
N ASP A 180 0.36 -2.45 13.01
CA ASP A 180 0.05 -1.96 14.36
C ASP A 180 -1.36 -1.35 14.44
N ALA A 181 -1.81 -0.67 13.37
CA ALA A 181 -3.14 -0.05 13.29
C ALA A 181 -4.30 -1.06 13.39
N VAL A 182 -4.05 -2.33 13.06
CA VAL A 182 -5.06 -3.40 13.07
C VAL A 182 -4.81 -4.46 14.14
N THR A 183 -3.62 -4.48 14.73
CA THR A 183 -3.29 -5.41 15.80
C THR A 183 -4.27 -5.22 16.95
N ARG A 184 -4.84 -6.31 17.47
CA ARG A 184 -5.83 -6.25 18.55
C ARG A 184 -5.18 -6.62 19.89
N THR A 185 -5.23 -5.69 20.84
CA THR A 185 -4.61 -5.80 22.16
C THR A 185 -5.63 -5.93 23.29
N SER A 186 -6.88 -5.53 23.05
CA SER A 186 -7.99 -5.62 23.99
C SER A 186 -9.27 -6.16 23.33
N PRO A 187 -10.13 -6.89 24.06
CA PRO A 187 -11.45 -7.29 23.57
C PRO A 187 -12.35 -6.11 23.14
N SER A 188 -12.15 -4.94 23.75
CA SER A 188 -12.91 -3.71 23.45
C SER A 188 -12.56 -3.08 22.11
N GLU A 189 -11.38 -3.38 21.56
CA GLU A 189 -10.96 -2.88 20.25
C GLU A 189 -11.72 -3.63 19.15
N ARG A 190 -12.28 -2.85 18.23
CA ARG A 190 -12.89 -3.33 16.99
C ARG A 190 -11.87 -3.13 15.89
N THR A 191 -11.25 -4.21 15.42
CA THR A 191 -10.26 -4.19 14.35
C THR A 191 -10.59 -5.22 13.31
N ALA A 192 -10.24 -5.00 12.05
CA ALA A 192 -10.42 -6.00 11.01
C ALA A 192 -9.45 -5.74 9.88
N ILE A 193 -9.13 -6.78 9.12
CA ILE A 193 -8.35 -6.66 7.88
C ILE A 193 -9.32 -6.95 6.75
N VAL A 194 -9.41 -6.04 5.78
CA VAL A 194 -10.23 -6.21 4.59
C VAL A 194 -9.33 -6.15 3.37
N THR A 195 -9.13 -7.30 2.73
CA THR A 195 -8.37 -7.39 1.49
C THR A 195 -9.31 -7.32 0.30
N LEU A 196 -9.15 -6.26 -0.47
CA LEU A 196 -9.87 -5.97 -1.70
C LEU A 196 -9.05 -6.43 -2.91
N PRO A 197 -9.64 -6.49 -4.12
CA PRO A 197 -8.89 -6.76 -5.35
C PRO A 197 -7.64 -5.90 -5.50
N GLY A 198 -6.50 -6.55 -5.73
CA GLY A 198 -5.19 -5.95 -5.52
C GLY A 198 -4.09 -6.53 -6.41
N GLY A 199 -2.94 -5.86 -6.42
CA GLY A 199 -1.74 -6.30 -7.13
C GLY A 199 -0.63 -6.73 -6.17
N VAL A 200 0.62 -6.71 -6.64
CA VAL A 200 1.80 -7.14 -5.86
C VAL A 200 1.89 -6.46 -4.49
N GLY A 201 1.64 -5.15 -4.40
CA GLY A 201 1.69 -4.44 -3.10
C GLY A 201 0.62 -4.93 -2.12
N THR A 202 -0.60 -5.18 -2.60
CA THR A 202 -1.67 -5.76 -1.78
C THR A 202 -1.30 -7.16 -1.32
N LEU A 203 -0.75 -7.99 -2.21
CA LEU A 203 -0.33 -9.36 -1.87
C LEU A 203 0.85 -9.37 -0.88
N ASP A 204 1.78 -8.43 -0.98
CA ASP A 204 2.87 -8.28 0.01
C ASP A 204 2.34 -8.02 1.42
N GLU A 205 1.39 -7.07 1.55
CA GLU A 205 0.76 -6.75 2.84
C GLU A 205 -0.09 -7.93 3.36
N VAL A 206 -0.84 -8.61 2.48
CA VAL A 206 -1.64 -9.79 2.82
C VAL A 206 -0.80 -10.92 3.36
N PHE A 207 0.28 -11.32 2.65
CA PHE A 207 1.10 -12.44 3.06
C PHE A 207 1.94 -12.13 4.30
N GLU A 208 2.34 -10.88 4.51
CA GLU A 208 2.95 -10.45 5.77
C GLU A 208 2.00 -10.65 6.95
N ILE A 209 0.76 -10.18 6.84
CA ILE A 209 -0.23 -10.30 7.90
C ILE A 209 -0.60 -11.76 8.16
N LEU A 210 -0.84 -12.56 7.11
CA LEU A 210 -1.09 -14.01 7.24
C LEU A 210 0.06 -14.68 8.00
N THR A 211 1.30 -14.38 7.63
CA THR A 211 2.49 -14.91 8.31
C THR A 211 2.52 -14.50 9.79
N LEU A 212 2.19 -13.25 10.12
CA LEU A 212 2.16 -12.78 11.51
C LEU A 212 1.07 -13.48 12.36
N ILE A 213 -0.10 -13.76 11.79
CA ILE A 213 -1.17 -14.51 12.44
C ILE A 213 -0.75 -15.97 12.62
N GLN A 214 -0.21 -16.61 11.58
CA GLN A 214 0.31 -17.97 11.60
C GLN A 214 1.38 -18.15 12.69
N LEU A 215 2.34 -17.22 12.78
CA LEU A 215 3.39 -17.19 13.79
C LEU A 215 2.91 -16.72 15.18
N ARG A 216 1.60 -16.48 15.35
CA ARG A 216 0.95 -16.03 16.59
C ARG A 216 1.53 -14.71 17.14
N ARG A 217 2.12 -13.88 16.27
CA ARG A 217 2.68 -12.56 16.61
C ARG A 217 1.59 -11.52 16.80
N ILE A 218 0.50 -11.65 16.04
CA ILE A 218 -0.75 -10.92 16.22
C ILE A 218 -1.91 -11.92 16.27
N GLY A 219 -3.06 -11.53 16.81
CA GLY A 219 -4.26 -12.39 16.81
C GLY A 219 -4.26 -13.52 17.85
N SER A 220 -3.14 -13.81 18.52
CA SER A 220 -3.00 -14.99 19.38
C SER A 220 -3.80 -14.93 20.69
N LYS A 221 -3.78 -13.80 21.37
CA LYS A 221 -4.62 -13.55 22.56
C LYS A 221 -6.00 -13.02 22.19
N HIS A 222 -6.05 -12.15 21.20
CA HIS A 222 -7.28 -11.51 20.70
C HIS A 222 -7.32 -11.67 19.19
N PRO A 223 -8.14 -12.60 18.67
CA PRO A 223 -8.25 -12.82 17.23
C PRO A 223 -8.63 -11.55 16.48
N ILE A 224 -8.11 -11.44 15.26
CA ILE A 224 -8.36 -10.33 14.34
C ILE A 224 -9.12 -10.91 13.15
N PRO A 225 -10.35 -10.46 12.84
CA PRO A 225 -11.06 -10.92 11.68
C PRO A 225 -10.33 -10.44 10.42
N PHE A 226 -9.96 -11.38 9.56
CA PHE A 226 -9.31 -11.11 8.28
C PHE A 226 -10.25 -11.57 7.17
N LEU A 227 -10.71 -10.63 6.34
CA LEU A 227 -11.59 -10.86 5.22
C LEU A 227 -10.84 -10.75 3.89
N LEU A 228 -11.05 -11.72 3.01
CA LEU A 228 -10.61 -11.69 1.61
C LEU A 228 -11.84 -11.49 0.71
N MET A 229 -11.98 -10.29 0.13
CA MET A 229 -13.08 -9.96 -0.76
C MET A 229 -12.82 -10.53 -2.16
N ASN A 230 -13.36 -11.72 -2.42
CA ASN A 230 -13.27 -12.41 -3.71
C ASN A 230 -14.33 -11.93 -4.70
N TYR A 231 -14.41 -10.61 -4.91
CA TYR A 231 -15.35 -10.02 -5.86
C TYR A 231 -15.14 -10.58 -7.26
N ASP A 232 -16.22 -11.06 -7.87
CA ASP A 232 -16.22 -11.59 -9.23
C ASP A 232 -15.12 -12.65 -9.46
N SER A 233 -14.85 -13.45 -8.42
CA SER A 233 -13.82 -14.50 -8.44
C SER A 233 -12.39 -14.01 -8.66
N PHE A 234 -12.09 -12.74 -8.33
CA PHE A 234 -10.77 -12.12 -8.52
C PHE A 234 -9.61 -12.94 -7.93
N TYR A 235 -9.80 -13.50 -6.73
CA TYR A 235 -8.80 -14.28 -6.00
C TYR A 235 -8.90 -15.79 -6.22
N SER A 236 -9.85 -16.30 -7.03
CA SER A 236 -10.04 -17.74 -7.18
C SER A 236 -8.80 -18.49 -7.69
N LYS A 237 -7.98 -17.87 -8.55
CA LYS A 237 -6.70 -18.47 -8.99
C LYS A 237 -5.64 -18.48 -7.89
N LEU A 238 -5.62 -17.47 -7.02
CA LEU A 238 -4.73 -17.43 -5.87
C LEU A 238 -5.11 -18.51 -4.86
N LEU A 239 -6.41 -18.67 -4.60
CA LEU A 239 -6.92 -19.70 -3.70
C LEU A 239 -6.58 -21.09 -4.23
N ALA A 240 -6.79 -21.36 -5.52
CA ALA A 240 -6.37 -22.62 -6.15
C ALA A 240 -4.86 -22.87 -6.03
N PHE A 241 -4.03 -21.83 -6.18
CA PHE A 241 -2.59 -21.95 -5.98
C PHE A 241 -2.22 -22.30 -4.53
N LEU A 242 -2.92 -21.74 -3.54
CA LEU A 242 -2.71 -22.06 -2.13
C LEU A 242 -3.14 -23.51 -1.82
N GLU A 243 -4.21 -24.00 -2.42
CA GLU A 243 -4.61 -25.41 -2.35
C GLU A 243 -3.53 -26.34 -2.94
N ASP A 244 -2.88 -25.93 -4.03
CA ASP A 244 -1.77 -26.70 -4.60
C ASP A 244 -0.53 -26.70 -3.70
N CYS A 245 -0.27 -25.61 -2.97
CA CYS A 245 0.75 -25.57 -1.91
C CYS A 245 0.45 -26.57 -0.78
N GLU A 246 -0.81 -26.67 -0.36
CA GLU A 246 -1.24 -27.67 0.63
C GLU A 246 -1.01 -29.10 0.11
N LYS A 247 -1.41 -29.39 -1.13
CA LYS A 247 -1.17 -30.71 -1.78
C LYS A 247 0.32 -31.04 -1.91
N CYS A 248 1.17 -30.04 -2.14
CA CYS A 248 2.62 -30.22 -2.23
C CYS A 248 3.30 -30.31 -0.84
N GLY A 249 2.57 -30.08 0.25
CA GLY A 249 3.10 -30.13 1.62
C GLY A 249 3.91 -28.91 2.04
N THR A 250 3.82 -27.79 1.32
CA THR A 250 4.48 -26.53 1.71
C THR A 250 3.65 -25.72 2.71
N VAL A 251 2.36 -26.05 2.84
CA VAL A 251 1.38 -25.51 3.78
C VAL A 251 0.61 -26.70 4.36
N PHE A 252 0.21 -26.65 5.63
CA PHE A 252 -0.62 -27.72 6.20
C PHE A 252 -2.07 -27.63 5.68
N ASP A 253 -2.72 -28.78 5.53
CA ASP A 253 -4.12 -28.87 5.10
C ASP A 253 -5.03 -27.99 5.97
N GLY A 254 -5.77 -27.09 5.32
CA GLY A 254 -6.67 -26.14 5.97
C GLY A 254 -6.00 -25.02 6.78
N GLU A 255 -4.67 -24.93 6.80
CA GLU A 255 -3.94 -23.90 7.55
C GLU A 255 -4.31 -22.51 7.05
N VAL A 256 -4.19 -22.25 5.75
CA VAL A 256 -4.47 -20.92 5.19
C VAL A 256 -5.97 -20.60 5.24
N ALA A 257 -6.83 -21.59 4.97
CA ALA A 257 -8.28 -21.44 5.06
C ALA A 257 -8.73 -21.03 6.47
N SER A 258 -7.99 -21.41 7.52
CA SER A 258 -8.30 -21.03 8.90
C SER A 258 -7.89 -19.60 9.28
N LEU A 259 -7.03 -18.94 8.48
CA LEU A 259 -6.47 -17.62 8.82
C LEU A 259 -7.35 -16.45 8.38
N TRP A 260 -8.26 -16.66 7.45
CA TRP A 260 -9.13 -15.61 6.91
C TRP A 260 -10.51 -16.14 6.50
N LYS A 261 -11.44 -15.22 6.29
CA LYS A 261 -12.77 -15.49 5.75
C LYS A 261 -12.82 -14.97 4.32
N VAL A 262 -13.04 -15.87 3.36
CA VAL A 262 -13.31 -15.48 1.98
C VAL A 262 -14.76 -15.03 1.87
N CYS A 263 -14.98 -13.83 1.32
CA CYS A 263 -16.31 -13.24 1.13
C CYS A 263 -16.53 -12.93 -0.36
N SER A 264 -17.69 -13.33 -0.88
CA SER A 264 -18.10 -13.08 -2.26
C SER A 264 -18.69 -11.67 -2.48
N GLY A 265 -19.13 -11.01 -1.41
CA GLY A 265 -19.75 -9.69 -1.45
C GLY A 265 -19.84 -8.99 -0.09
N ASN A 266 -20.32 -7.75 -0.10
CA ASN A 266 -20.34 -6.87 1.07
C ASN A 266 -21.20 -7.41 2.21
N PHE A 267 -22.37 -7.97 1.90
CA PHE A 267 -23.28 -8.53 2.91
C PHE A 267 -22.61 -9.64 3.74
N GLU A 268 -21.94 -10.59 3.08
CA GLU A 268 -21.24 -11.68 3.75
C GLU A 268 -20.13 -11.18 4.67
N ALA A 269 -19.40 -10.15 4.24
CA ALA A 269 -18.38 -9.51 5.07
C ALA A 269 -18.96 -8.82 6.31
N LEU A 270 -20.06 -8.10 6.14
CA LEU A 270 -20.74 -7.39 7.23
C LEU A 270 -21.34 -8.34 8.25
N GLU A 271 -22.00 -9.41 7.80
CA GLU A 271 -22.56 -10.44 8.68
C GLU A 271 -21.45 -11.16 9.45
N TYR A 272 -20.37 -11.56 8.78
CA TYR A 272 -19.22 -12.18 9.45
C TYR A 272 -18.64 -11.28 10.55
N LEU A 273 -18.46 -9.98 10.28
CA LEU A 273 -17.97 -9.03 11.28
C LEU A 273 -18.97 -8.84 12.41
N ALA A 274 -20.27 -8.75 12.11
CA ALA A 274 -21.30 -8.61 13.12
C ALA A 274 -21.37 -9.82 14.06
N GLU A 275 -21.26 -11.03 13.52
CA GLU A 275 -21.18 -12.27 14.29
C GLU A 275 -19.90 -12.32 15.14
N PHE A 276 -18.74 -12.10 14.53
CA PHE A 276 -17.44 -12.07 15.22
C PHE A 276 -17.46 -11.13 16.43
N TYR A 277 -18.14 -10.00 16.29
CA TYR A 277 -18.23 -8.95 17.30
C TYR A 277 -19.49 -8.98 18.17
N ASN A 278 -20.33 -10.01 18.03
CA ASN A 278 -21.59 -10.19 18.74
C ASN A 278 -22.51 -8.96 18.65
N ILE A 279 -22.62 -8.37 17.46
CA ILE A 279 -23.48 -7.22 17.18
C ILE A 279 -24.92 -7.71 16.97
N PRO A 280 -25.90 -7.25 17.77
CA PRO A 280 -27.30 -7.68 17.64
C PRO A 280 -27.90 -7.31 16.28
N GLU A 281 -28.80 -8.16 15.77
CA GLU A 281 -29.50 -7.95 14.48
C GLU A 281 -30.14 -6.57 14.34
N ARG A 282 -30.75 -6.04 15.41
CA ARG A 282 -31.35 -4.69 15.43
C ARG A 282 -30.36 -3.54 15.13
N LYS A 283 -29.05 -3.80 15.18
CA LYS A 283 -27.99 -2.85 14.85
C LYS A 283 -27.35 -3.11 13.47
N ARG A 284 -27.81 -4.13 12.74
CA ARG A 284 -27.33 -4.53 11.40
C ARG A 284 -28.16 -3.84 10.30
N ASP A 285 -28.29 -2.52 10.37
CA ASP A 285 -29.06 -1.72 9.40
C ASP A 285 -28.18 -1.33 8.19
N TYR A 286 -27.84 -2.33 7.38
CA TYR A 286 -26.92 -2.12 6.26
C TYR A 286 -27.59 -1.45 5.07
N ARG A 287 -26.93 -0.45 4.51
CA ARG A 287 -27.37 0.21 3.27
C ARG A 287 -26.56 -0.29 2.08
N ILE A 288 -26.73 -1.57 1.78
CA ILE A 288 -26.06 -2.22 0.65
C ILE A 288 -26.94 -2.23 -0.60
N HIS A 289 -26.37 -1.86 -1.73
CA HIS A 289 -26.95 -2.11 -3.04
C HIS A 289 -26.80 -3.60 -3.34
N ALA A 290 -27.90 -4.35 -3.20
CA ALA A 290 -27.95 -5.72 -3.69
C ALA A 290 -27.48 -5.71 -5.15
N LYS A 291 -26.52 -6.58 -5.50
CA LYS A 291 -26.41 -7.01 -6.90
C LYS A 291 -27.81 -7.50 -7.26
N SER A 292 -28.48 -6.81 -8.18
CA SER A 292 -29.57 -7.40 -8.95
C SER A 292 -28.97 -8.62 -9.63
N GLY A 293 -29.09 -9.76 -8.96
CA GLY A 293 -28.64 -11.04 -9.47
C GLY A 293 -29.49 -11.40 -10.66
N LEU A 294 -28.81 -11.55 -11.81
CA LEU A 294 -29.14 -12.48 -12.88
C LEU A 294 -27.81 -13.00 -13.42
#